data_AF-A0A1H9N2T0-F1
#
_entry.id   AF-A0A1H9N2T0-F1
#
_cell.length_a   1.000
_cell.length_b   1.000
_cell.length_c   1.000
_cell.angle_alpha   90.00
_cell.angle_beta   90.00
_cell.angle_gamma   90.00
#
_symmetry.space_group_name_H-M   'P 1'
#
loop_
_entity.id
_entity.type
_entity.pdbx_description
1 polymer ?
#
loop_
_entity_poly.entity_id
_entity_poly.type
_entity_poly.pdbx_seq_one_letter_code
_entity_poly.pdbx_strand_id
1 'polypeptide(L)'
;MGQSKIALAEYGNNQPTLGLVSELAQDEVCQYSVSAKATDDTHPNMVVSGERILVHVDFSGKEIKANQSIKITWPDTDDLEFLGYVCTKPLVVESSNIGHIGSIEVSKHEAIITFNEQVEKIKNISGYVDFEIEGFNHAETREENIQTGNIYLDGKKACVIQVKKYKSSNRGTFYYESSQIYDDDVNHVQWYMGINNNCDAVSEAVVIEKRLSAGQEINQNSFYVTVNESGENPVAYYSWADFSEAYPEVELMIDKQTPNHFSIKLPQESVNLHHFGIGYVTNITNQKQKEFSNHSVVTYKTGKKLVKNAQYSSKVENVYAKTMVKNGTLPCELKIIKEIAGSKKPLANVIFSLIAKEQAEMVLTTDEQGIANIQNLPAGNYTLKEVTAPEGFLVNPEVFEFEIGEDDVQGELYQVVNQVDPTTVFINTQVQWDDEKEHSEVTLELCADEQLESFTVNKENQWEIAGEFAKYHPEDGHKISYKVVAPMIDGYDEPVIKEERQTDKLTTIISYQSKAINPEKPETDDNKDTDKETPVTPETDDNKDTDKETSEEPSLPTTGTKSLASILAIATTFSGISIVLISERKTK
;
A
#
# COMPACT_ATOMS: atom_id res chain seq x y z
N MET A 1 -53.58 -52.47 -14.13
CA MET A 1 -53.86 -52.67 -12.69
C MET A 1 -52.61 -53.26 -12.06
N GLY A 2 -52.26 -52.88 -10.82
CA GLY A 2 -51.16 -53.49 -10.07
C GLY A 2 -49.76 -52.84 -10.27
N GLN A 3 -49.26 -52.25 -9.18
CA GLN A 3 -47.90 -52.34 -8.60
C GLN A 3 -46.69 -52.74 -9.49
N SER A 4 -45.49 -52.14 -9.37
CA SER A 4 -44.99 -51.12 -8.43
C SER A 4 -43.80 -50.35 -9.03
N LYS A 5 -43.51 -49.14 -8.54
CA LYS A 5 -42.19 -48.50 -8.65
C LYS A 5 -41.93 -47.52 -7.50
N ILE A 6 -40.65 -47.34 -7.16
CA ILE A 6 -40.15 -46.54 -6.05
C ILE A 6 -39.82 -45.12 -6.55
N ALA A 7 -40.12 -44.09 -5.75
CA ALA A 7 -39.56 -42.75 -5.93
C ALA A 7 -39.33 -42.06 -4.58
N LEU A 8 -38.12 -41.52 -4.45
CA LEU A 8 -37.56 -40.59 -3.46
C LEU A 8 -38.54 -39.79 -2.58
N ALA A 9 -38.21 -39.73 -1.28
CA ALA A 9 -38.61 -38.62 -0.42
C ALA A 9 -37.55 -37.49 -0.50
N GLU A 10 -38.00 -36.24 -0.45
CA GLU A 10 -37.15 -35.06 -0.62
C GLU A 10 -36.36 -34.75 0.67
N TYR A 11 -35.05 -34.56 0.56
CA TYR A 11 -34.22 -34.00 1.63
C TYR A 11 -34.24 -32.47 1.54
N GLY A 12 -34.55 -31.80 2.65
CA GLY A 12 -34.66 -30.33 2.68
C GLY A 12 -33.29 -29.63 2.56
N ASN A 13 -33.15 -28.76 1.56
CA ASN A 13 -31.98 -27.90 1.39
C ASN A 13 -31.98 -26.73 2.40
N ASN A 14 -31.56 -27.00 3.63
CA ASN A 14 -31.08 -25.93 4.54
C ASN A 14 -29.61 -25.61 4.21
N GLN A 15 -29.39 -24.91 3.09
CA GLN A 15 -28.12 -24.22 2.82
C GLN A 15 -28.04 -22.96 3.71
N PRO A 16 -27.03 -22.79 4.56
CA PRO A 16 -26.78 -21.51 5.22
C PRO A 16 -26.42 -20.45 4.17
N THR A 17 -26.97 -19.25 4.30
CA THR A 17 -26.63 -18.13 3.41
C THR A 17 -25.20 -17.66 3.66
N LEU A 18 -24.30 -17.97 2.73
CA LEU A 18 -22.97 -17.36 2.65
C LEU A 18 -23.11 -15.86 2.32
N GLY A 19 -22.59 -15.01 3.21
CA GLY A 19 -22.60 -13.56 3.06
C GLY A 19 -21.92 -12.88 4.26
N LEU A 20 -21.66 -11.58 4.13
CA LEU A 20 -21.21 -10.73 5.23
C LEU A 20 -22.33 -10.60 6.26
N VAL A 21 -22.21 -11.31 7.39
CA VAL A 21 -23.13 -11.19 8.53
C VAL A 21 -22.56 -10.14 9.49
N SER A 22 -22.90 -8.88 9.26
CA SER A 22 -22.70 -7.80 10.23
C SER A 22 -23.88 -7.79 11.22
N GLU A 23 -23.96 -8.78 12.11
CA GLU A 23 -25.02 -8.82 13.13
C GLU A 23 -24.73 -7.78 14.22
N LEU A 24 -25.52 -6.70 14.22
CA LEU A 24 -25.37 -5.58 15.14
C LEU A 24 -25.71 -6.02 16.57
N ALA A 25 -24.74 -5.88 17.48
CA ALA A 25 -25.03 -5.85 18.91
C ALA A 25 -25.72 -4.52 19.27
N GLN A 26 -27.04 -4.43 19.04
CA GLN A 26 -27.85 -3.29 19.45
C GLN A 26 -28.09 -3.30 20.96
N ASP A 27 -27.41 -2.41 21.67
CA ASP A 27 -28.02 -1.59 22.73
C ASP A 27 -28.33 -0.21 22.13
N GLU A 28 -29.30 0.53 22.67
CA GLU A 28 -29.79 1.79 22.06
C GLU A 28 -28.76 2.94 22.00
N VAL A 29 -27.54 2.73 22.52
CA VAL A 29 -26.47 3.75 22.64
C VAL A 29 -25.20 3.39 21.84
N CYS A 30 -24.97 2.11 21.53
CA CYS A 30 -23.74 1.61 20.91
C CYS A 30 -24.03 0.58 19.82
N GLN A 31 -23.18 0.54 18.80
CA GLN A 31 -23.27 -0.42 17.68
C GLN A 31 -21.89 -0.98 17.35
N TYR A 32 -21.80 -2.31 17.40
CA TYR A 32 -20.58 -3.07 17.11
C TYR A 32 -20.89 -4.11 16.03
N SER A 33 -19.92 -4.36 15.14
CA SER A 33 -20.00 -5.44 14.16
C SER A 33 -18.62 -6.02 13.86
N VAL A 34 -18.52 -7.35 13.91
CA VAL A 34 -17.32 -8.10 13.49
C VAL A 34 -17.55 -8.65 12.09
N SER A 35 -16.58 -8.47 11.21
CA SER A 35 -16.40 -9.29 10.01
C SER A 35 -15.05 -10.01 10.08
N ALA A 36 -14.92 -11.11 9.33
CA ALA A 36 -13.66 -11.79 9.17
C ALA A 36 -13.54 -12.29 7.74
N LYS A 37 -12.32 -12.30 7.19
CA LYS A 37 -12.03 -12.89 5.88
C LYS A 37 -10.66 -13.56 5.82
N ALA A 38 -10.47 -14.48 4.89
CA ALA A 38 -9.15 -14.89 4.44
C ALA A 38 -8.33 -13.68 3.98
N THR A 39 -7.00 -13.73 4.15
CA THR A 39 -6.11 -12.71 3.56
C THR A 39 -6.05 -12.82 2.03
N ASP A 40 -6.31 -14.01 1.47
CA ASP A 40 -6.57 -14.23 0.04
C ASP A 40 -8.02 -13.87 -0.34
N ASP A 41 -8.18 -12.79 -1.12
CA ASP A 41 -9.47 -12.30 -1.61
C ASP A 41 -10.18 -13.21 -2.63
N THR A 42 -9.56 -14.29 -3.11
CA THR A 42 -10.21 -15.25 -4.02
C THR A 42 -11.29 -16.08 -3.32
N HIS A 43 -11.11 -16.39 -2.03
CA HIS A 43 -12.01 -17.24 -1.23
C HIS A 43 -12.25 -16.64 0.18
N PRO A 44 -12.85 -15.44 0.29
CA PRO A 44 -12.83 -14.65 1.53
C PRO A 44 -13.43 -15.36 2.77
N ASN A 45 -14.31 -16.35 2.62
CA ASN A 45 -14.90 -17.07 3.75
C ASN A 45 -14.29 -18.47 4.00
N MET A 46 -13.21 -18.83 3.31
CA MET A 46 -12.56 -20.14 3.43
C MET A 46 -11.03 -20.02 3.36
N VAL A 47 -10.35 -20.49 4.41
CA VAL A 47 -8.88 -20.60 4.48
C VAL A 47 -8.46 -22.07 4.42
N VAL A 48 -7.21 -22.34 4.06
CA VAL A 48 -6.56 -23.64 4.28
C VAL A 48 -6.15 -23.75 5.76
N SER A 49 -6.01 -24.98 6.26
CA SER A 49 -5.47 -25.22 7.61
C SER A 49 -4.04 -24.68 7.72
N GLY A 50 -3.81 -23.70 8.61
CA GLY A 50 -2.55 -22.97 8.75
C GLY A 50 -2.44 -21.70 7.88
N GLU A 51 -3.58 -21.14 7.44
CA GLU A 51 -3.63 -19.82 6.79
C GLU A 51 -4.32 -18.78 7.68
N ARG A 52 -4.00 -17.50 7.41
CA ARG A 52 -4.47 -16.36 8.20
C ARG A 52 -5.87 -15.89 7.81
N ILE A 53 -6.58 -15.46 8.83
CA ILE A 53 -7.89 -14.84 8.80
C ILE A 53 -7.73 -13.42 9.38
N LEU A 54 -8.01 -12.41 8.57
CA LEU A 54 -8.13 -11.03 9.02
C LEU A 54 -9.48 -10.84 9.70
N VAL A 55 -9.47 -10.45 10.97
CA VAL A 55 -10.66 -10.05 11.73
C VAL A 55 -10.73 -8.52 11.77
N HIS A 56 -11.88 -7.97 11.38
CA HIS A 56 -12.16 -6.54 11.38
C HIS A 56 -13.36 -6.25 12.29
N VAL A 57 -13.16 -5.37 13.26
CA VAL A 57 -14.17 -4.98 14.24
C VAL A 57 -14.45 -3.48 14.10
N ASP A 58 -15.57 -3.13 13.47
CA ASP A 58 -16.09 -1.77 13.49
C ASP A 58 -16.81 -1.54 14.83
N PHE A 59 -16.53 -0.41 15.48
CA PHE A 59 -17.18 0.01 16.71
C PHE A 59 -17.68 1.45 16.63
N SER A 60 -18.85 1.70 17.22
CA SER A 60 -19.40 3.04 17.35
C SER A 60 -20.32 3.18 18.57
N GLY A 61 -20.50 4.40 19.06
CA GLY A 61 -21.46 4.68 20.12
C GLY A 61 -21.63 6.17 20.39
N LYS A 62 -22.86 6.57 20.75
CA LYS A 62 -23.13 7.96 21.13
C LYS A 62 -22.42 8.30 22.45
N GLU A 63 -22.45 7.36 23.40
CA GLU A 63 -21.72 7.41 24.66
C GLU A 63 -21.22 6.00 25.04
N ILE A 64 -19.92 5.76 24.91
CA ILE A 64 -19.26 4.56 25.46
C ILE A 64 -18.82 4.87 26.90
N LYS A 65 -18.84 3.87 27.79
CA LYS A 65 -18.50 4.03 29.22
C LYS A 65 -17.14 3.43 29.58
N ALA A 66 -16.52 3.94 30.65
CA ALA A 66 -15.24 3.45 31.12
C ALA A 66 -15.35 1.99 31.63
N ASN A 67 -14.38 1.16 31.25
CA ASN A 67 -14.38 -0.30 31.48
C ASN A 67 -15.50 -1.06 30.73
N GLN A 68 -16.24 -0.41 29.83
CA GLN A 68 -17.00 -1.13 28.81
C GLN A 68 -16.03 -1.87 27.90
N SER A 69 -16.38 -3.09 27.51
CA SER A 69 -15.58 -3.92 26.63
C SER A 69 -16.41 -4.56 25.54
N ILE A 70 -15.74 -4.89 24.44
CA ILE A 70 -16.26 -5.67 23.31
C ILE A 70 -15.42 -6.93 23.25
N LYS A 71 -16.03 -8.11 23.42
CA LYS A 71 -15.32 -9.38 23.47
C LYS A 71 -15.57 -10.20 22.20
N ILE A 72 -14.47 -10.55 21.53
CA ILE A 72 -14.45 -11.40 20.35
C ILE A 72 -13.87 -12.76 20.74
N THR A 73 -14.56 -13.85 20.43
CA THR A 73 -14.08 -15.22 20.69
C THR A 73 -14.28 -16.11 19.46
N TRP A 74 -13.53 -17.21 19.39
CA TRP A 74 -13.49 -18.12 18.26
C TRP A 74 -13.37 -19.59 18.72
N PRO A 75 -13.42 -20.59 17.81
CA PRO A 75 -13.38 -21.99 18.21
C PRO A 75 -12.01 -22.41 18.76
N ASP A 76 -12.04 -23.13 19.88
CA ASP A 76 -10.92 -23.82 20.51
C ASP A 76 -11.42 -25.25 20.80
N THR A 77 -11.15 -26.19 19.89
CA THR A 77 -11.64 -27.58 19.94
C THR A 77 -10.67 -28.54 19.25
N ASP A 78 -10.61 -29.79 19.73
CA ASP A 78 -9.71 -30.86 19.23
C ASP A 78 -9.75 -31.09 17.70
N ASP A 79 -10.86 -30.75 17.03
CA ASP A 79 -11.09 -30.90 15.59
C ASP A 79 -10.82 -29.61 14.78
N LEU A 80 -10.93 -28.44 15.43
CA LEU A 80 -10.92 -27.10 14.84
C LEU A 80 -10.49 -26.06 15.88
N GLU A 81 -9.30 -25.48 15.68
CA GLU A 81 -8.71 -24.47 16.57
C GLU A 81 -8.40 -23.20 15.77
N PHE A 82 -8.79 -22.04 16.28
CA PHE A 82 -8.38 -20.72 15.77
C PHE A 82 -7.44 -20.08 16.80
N LEU A 83 -6.29 -19.56 16.36
CA LEU A 83 -5.26 -18.96 17.23
C LEU A 83 -5.01 -17.49 16.88
N GLY A 84 -5.22 -16.58 17.84
CA GLY A 84 -4.96 -15.15 17.65
C GLY A 84 -3.52 -14.76 17.93
N TYR A 85 -2.91 -13.99 17.01
CA TYR A 85 -1.55 -13.50 17.19
C TYR A 85 -1.48 -12.48 18.34
N VAL A 86 -0.78 -12.83 19.41
CA VAL A 86 -0.76 -12.14 20.70
C VAL A 86 -0.19 -10.72 20.54
N CYS A 87 -1.03 -9.71 20.76
CA CYS A 87 -0.61 -8.32 20.69
C CYS A 87 -1.52 -7.35 21.47
N THR A 88 -1.01 -6.15 21.74
CA THR A 88 -1.77 -5.04 22.34
C THR A 88 -1.60 -3.80 21.47
N LYS A 89 -2.69 -3.08 21.17
CA LYS A 89 -2.64 -1.79 20.43
C LYS A 89 -3.57 -0.75 21.11
N PRO A 90 -3.14 0.52 21.26
CA PRO A 90 -3.98 1.57 21.84
C PRO A 90 -5.00 2.12 20.84
N LEU A 91 -6.18 2.51 21.31
CA LEU A 91 -7.18 3.26 20.55
C LEU A 91 -6.88 4.77 20.65
N VAL A 92 -6.05 5.28 19.74
CA VAL A 92 -5.62 6.70 19.73
C VAL A 92 -6.64 7.58 18.98
N VAL A 93 -6.92 8.77 19.52
CA VAL A 93 -7.83 9.76 18.91
C VAL A 93 -7.01 10.94 18.36
N GLU A 94 -6.56 10.81 17.11
CA GLU A 94 -5.55 11.70 16.50
C GLU A 94 -5.91 13.19 16.51
N SER A 95 -7.21 13.53 16.44
CA SER A 95 -7.70 14.92 16.47
C SER A 95 -7.91 15.50 17.89
N SER A 96 -7.29 14.92 18.94
CA SER A 96 -7.51 15.39 20.32
C SER A 96 -6.33 15.15 21.29
N ASN A 97 -6.14 16.07 22.23
CA ASN A 97 -5.11 15.99 23.27
C ASN A 97 -5.44 15.01 24.43
N ILE A 98 -6.48 14.16 24.29
CA ILE A 98 -6.88 13.20 25.34
C ILE A 98 -6.04 11.91 25.32
N GLY A 99 -5.28 11.68 24.25
CA GLY A 99 -4.41 10.50 24.09
C GLY A 99 -5.15 9.28 23.54
N HIS A 100 -5.20 8.20 24.32
CA HIS A 100 -5.88 6.96 23.93
C HIS A 100 -7.11 6.70 24.82
N ILE A 101 -8.20 6.26 24.20
CA ILE A 101 -9.50 6.02 24.85
C ILE A 101 -9.72 4.55 25.26
N GLY A 102 -8.72 3.70 25.03
CA GLY A 102 -8.79 2.27 25.29
C GLY A 102 -7.66 1.51 24.60
N SER A 103 -7.77 0.19 24.56
CA SER A 103 -6.88 -0.73 23.87
C SER A 103 -7.65 -1.92 23.28
N ILE A 104 -7.06 -2.57 22.28
CA ILE A 104 -7.30 -3.98 21.96
C ILE A 104 -6.20 -4.82 22.62
N GLU A 105 -6.59 -5.92 23.24
CA GLU A 105 -5.71 -7.02 23.62
C GLU A 105 -6.14 -8.29 22.88
N VAL A 106 -5.24 -8.84 22.06
CA VAL A 106 -5.42 -10.11 21.35
C VAL A 106 -4.64 -11.19 22.09
N SER A 107 -5.30 -12.31 22.38
CA SER A 107 -4.70 -13.52 22.95
C SER A 107 -4.95 -14.71 22.01
N LYS A 108 -4.43 -15.90 22.35
CA LYS A 108 -4.64 -17.12 21.56
C LYS A 108 -6.12 -17.43 21.27
N HIS A 109 -7.02 -17.29 22.25
CA HIS A 109 -8.40 -17.80 22.16
C HIS A 109 -9.48 -16.71 22.16
N GLU A 110 -9.10 -15.45 22.42
CA GLU A 110 -10.02 -14.31 22.45
C GLU A 110 -9.31 -12.97 22.23
N ALA A 111 -10.05 -11.98 21.75
CA ALA A 111 -9.62 -10.59 21.71
C ALA A 111 -10.63 -9.70 22.46
N ILE A 112 -10.13 -8.75 23.25
CA ILE A 112 -10.96 -7.83 24.04
C ILE A 112 -10.57 -6.39 23.71
N ILE A 113 -11.53 -5.63 23.17
CA ILE A 113 -11.44 -4.17 23.13
C ILE A 113 -11.93 -3.65 24.48
N THR A 114 -11.13 -2.87 25.20
CA THR A 114 -11.50 -2.26 26.49
C THR A 114 -11.34 -0.75 26.44
N PHE A 115 -12.37 -0.02 26.84
CA PHE A 115 -12.36 1.45 26.89
C PHE A 115 -11.96 1.97 28.28
N ASN A 116 -11.17 3.04 28.34
CA ASN A 116 -10.64 3.63 29.58
C ASN A 116 -11.38 4.92 29.97
N GLU A 117 -11.01 5.56 31.09
CA GLU A 117 -11.63 6.80 31.59
C GLU A 117 -11.59 8.01 30.63
N GLN A 118 -10.74 7.99 29.57
CA GLN A 118 -10.76 9.06 28.56
C GLN A 118 -11.95 8.92 27.61
N VAL A 119 -12.55 7.72 27.47
CA VAL A 119 -13.67 7.47 26.56
C VAL A 119 -14.89 8.32 26.91
N GLU A 120 -15.18 8.51 28.20
CA GLU A 120 -16.38 9.21 28.67
C GLU A 120 -16.33 10.73 28.44
N LYS A 121 -15.15 11.25 28.04
CA LYS A 121 -14.92 12.65 27.70
C LYS A 121 -15.32 12.97 26.26
N ILE A 122 -15.48 11.95 25.41
CA ILE A 122 -15.90 12.10 24.01
C ILE A 122 -17.17 11.32 23.71
N LYS A 123 -17.86 11.74 22.67
CA LYS A 123 -19.15 11.23 22.19
C LYS A 123 -19.14 11.10 20.68
N ASN A 124 -20.17 10.45 20.15
CA ASN A 124 -20.29 10.11 18.72
C ASN A 124 -19.04 9.37 18.22
N ILE A 125 -18.52 8.48 19.06
CA ILE A 125 -17.27 7.76 18.82
C ILE A 125 -17.52 6.77 17.69
N SER A 126 -16.62 6.69 16.73
CA SER A 126 -16.55 5.54 15.83
C SER A 126 -15.12 5.22 15.46
N GLY A 127 -14.85 3.97 15.11
CA GLY A 127 -13.51 3.48 14.81
C GLY A 127 -13.53 2.02 14.41
N TYR A 128 -12.34 1.45 14.17
CA TYR A 128 -12.18 0.03 13.95
C TYR A 128 -10.89 -0.51 14.55
N VAL A 129 -10.86 -1.84 14.67
CA VAL A 129 -9.68 -2.63 14.97
C VAL A 129 -9.54 -3.72 13.92
N ASP A 130 -8.36 -3.82 13.32
CA ASP A 130 -7.93 -4.97 12.53
C ASP A 130 -6.96 -5.83 13.36
N PHE A 131 -7.09 -7.14 13.30
CA PHE A 131 -6.07 -8.09 13.78
C PHE A 131 -6.15 -9.43 13.02
N GLU A 132 -5.07 -10.19 13.02
CA GLU A 132 -5.01 -11.52 12.41
C GLU A 132 -5.21 -12.65 13.44
N ILE A 133 -5.84 -13.72 13.00
CA ILE A 133 -5.86 -15.04 13.64
C ILE A 133 -5.51 -16.12 12.60
N GLU A 134 -5.10 -17.31 13.01
CA GLU A 134 -4.76 -18.45 12.14
C GLU A 134 -5.75 -19.61 12.38
N GLY A 135 -6.17 -20.31 11.32
CA GLY A 135 -7.20 -21.35 11.42
C GLY A 135 -6.69 -22.76 11.13
N PHE A 136 -6.85 -23.69 12.06
CA PHE A 136 -6.39 -25.08 11.94
C PHE A 136 -7.54 -26.10 11.91
N ASN A 137 -7.40 -27.13 11.07
CA ASN A 137 -8.34 -28.25 10.95
C ASN A 137 -7.63 -29.55 11.32
N HIS A 138 -7.82 -30.01 12.55
CA HIS A 138 -7.10 -31.12 13.15
C HIS A 138 -7.72 -32.50 12.84
N ALA A 139 -8.97 -32.55 12.39
CA ALA A 139 -9.76 -33.75 12.10
C ALA A 139 -8.96 -34.97 11.61
N GLU A 140 -9.18 -36.13 12.25
CA GLU A 140 -8.42 -37.39 12.11
C GLU A 140 -8.66 -38.12 10.76
N THR A 141 -8.45 -37.42 9.65
CA THR A 141 -8.61 -37.94 8.29
C THR A 141 -7.42 -37.57 7.40
N ARG A 142 -7.14 -38.47 6.44
CA ARG A 142 -6.16 -38.26 5.36
C ARG A 142 -6.82 -37.81 4.06
N GLU A 143 -8.14 -37.87 3.97
CA GLU A 143 -8.92 -37.35 2.85
C GLU A 143 -9.18 -35.84 3.02
N GLU A 144 -9.66 -35.18 1.97
CA GLU A 144 -10.05 -33.77 2.06
C GLU A 144 -11.20 -33.58 3.07
N ASN A 145 -11.08 -32.57 3.92
CA ASN A 145 -12.07 -32.21 4.94
C ASN A 145 -12.24 -30.68 5.00
N ILE A 146 -13.44 -30.22 5.34
CA ILE A 146 -13.73 -28.81 5.60
C ILE A 146 -14.47 -28.73 6.93
N GLN A 147 -13.85 -28.10 7.92
CA GLN A 147 -14.50 -27.70 9.17
C GLN A 147 -15.10 -26.29 9.01
N THR A 148 -16.03 -25.90 9.89
CA THR A 148 -16.68 -24.58 9.83
C THR A 148 -16.75 -23.96 11.22
N GLY A 149 -15.95 -22.92 11.43
CA GLY A 149 -15.88 -22.15 12.66
C GLY A 149 -16.84 -20.98 12.67
N ASN A 150 -17.26 -20.58 13.87
CA ASN A 150 -18.01 -19.36 14.10
C ASN A 150 -17.15 -18.44 14.98
N ILE A 151 -17.05 -17.16 14.60
CA ILE A 151 -16.50 -16.11 15.45
C ILE A 151 -17.67 -15.39 16.11
N TYR A 152 -17.54 -15.09 17.40
CA TYR A 152 -18.59 -14.52 18.23
C TYR A 152 -18.23 -13.10 18.69
N LEU A 153 -19.25 -12.24 18.76
CA LEU A 153 -19.23 -10.89 19.31
C LEU A 153 -20.13 -10.90 20.56
N ASP A 154 -19.53 -10.73 21.74
CA ASP A 154 -20.20 -10.79 23.04
C ASP A 154 -21.10 -12.04 23.22
N GLY A 155 -20.61 -13.18 22.71
CA GLY A 155 -21.30 -14.47 22.72
C GLY A 155 -22.38 -14.66 21.64
N LYS A 156 -22.74 -13.61 20.89
CA LYS A 156 -23.60 -13.71 19.68
C LYS A 156 -22.74 -14.14 18.49
N LYS A 157 -23.24 -15.01 17.62
CA LYS A 157 -22.49 -15.46 16.44
C LYS A 157 -22.42 -14.32 15.42
N ALA A 158 -21.22 -13.78 15.17
CA ALA A 158 -21.04 -12.71 14.20
C ALA A 158 -20.78 -13.27 12.79
N CYS A 159 -19.67 -13.96 12.57
CA CYS A 159 -19.26 -14.42 11.25
C CYS A 159 -18.84 -15.90 11.22
N VAL A 160 -18.62 -16.42 10.01
CA VAL A 160 -18.40 -17.85 9.73
C VAL A 160 -17.22 -18.00 8.79
N ILE A 161 -16.24 -18.82 9.18
CA ILE A 161 -15.07 -19.15 8.37
C ILE A 161 -14.97 -20.66 8.22
N GLN A 162 -14.68 -21.12 7.01
CA GLN A 162 -14.42 -22.53 6.73
C GLN A 162 -12.91 -22.79 6.71
N VAL A 163 -12.46 -23.88 7.34
CA VAL A 163 -11.03 -24.27 7.35
C VAL A 163 -10.88 -25.59 6.60
N LYS A 164 -10.19 -25.53 5.46
CA LYS A 164 -9.99 -26.65 4.55
C LYS A 164 -8.69 -27.40 4.83
N LYS A 165 -8.81 -28.69 5.10
CA LYS A 165 -7.70 -29.65 5.19
C LYS A 165 -7.59 -30.40 3.86
N TYR A 166 -6.50 -30.22 3.14
CA TYR A 166 -6.23 -30.98 1.91
C TYR A 166 -5.84 -32.44 2.20
N LYS A 167 -6.05 -33.30 1.21
CA LYS A 167 -5.61 -34.69 1.22
C LYS A 167 -4.08 -34.80 1.37
N SER A 168 -3.62 -35.52 2.39
CA SER A 168 -2.18 -35.71 2.66
C SER A 168 -1.49 -36.56 1.59
N SER A 169 -0.30 -36.17 1.14
CA SER A 169 0.49 -36.84 0.10
C SER A 169 1.86 -37.31 0.61
N ASN A 170 2.23 -38.56 0.34
CA ASN A 170 3.44 -39.21 0.87
C ASN A 170 4.69 -39.06 -0.03
N ARG A 171 4.85 -37.97 -0.77
CA ARG A 171 6.07 -37.72 -1.57
C ARG A 171 6.50 -36.26 -1.50
N GLY A 172 7.70 -36.03 -0.95
CA GLY A 172 8.33 -34.72 -0.92
C GLY A 172 9.16 -34.43 -2.17
N THR A 173 9.53 -33.17 -2.35
CA THR A 173 10.68 -32.78 -3.19
C THR A 173 11.99 -33.18 -2.49
N PHE A 174 13.13 -33.18 -3.19
CA PHE A 174 14.43 -33.38 -2.52
C PHE A 174 14.76 -32.26 -1.53
N TYR A 175 14.37 -31.02 -1.84
CA TYR A 175 14.54 -29.86 -0.97
C TYR A 175 13.24 -29.05 -0.95
N TYR A 176 12.85 -28.56 0.23
CA TYR A 176 11.82 -27.53 0.41
C TYR A 176 12.16 -26.62 1.58
N GLU A 177 11.45 -25.50 1.67
CA GLU A 177 11.55 -24.52 2.75
C GLU A 177 10.16 -24.17 3.25
N SER A 178 10.05 -23.87 4.54
CA SER A 178 8.85 -23.31 5.16
C SER A 178 9.23 -22.27 6.20
N SER A 179 8.29 -21.39 6.52
CA SER A 179 8.48 -20.26 7.43
C SER A 179 7.18 -19.86 8.09
N GLN A 180 7.23 -19.54 9.36
CA GLN A 180 6.08 -19.11 10.15
C GLN A 180 6.50 -18.11 11.23
N ILE A 181 5.58 -17.24 11.62
CA ILE A 181 5.63 -16.48 12.86
C ILE A 181 4.65 -17.19 13.78
N TYR A 182 5.00 -17.43 15.04
CA TYR A 182 4.09 -18.09 15.98
C TYR A 182 3.05 -17.12 16.54
N ASP A 183 1.90 -17.66 16.95
CA ASP A 183 0.79 -16.89 17.52
C ASP A 183 1.16 -16.27 18.87
N ASP A 184 2.00 -16.92 19.68
CA ASP A 184 2.53 -16.37 20.94
C ASP A 184 3.89 -15.65 20.82
N ASP A 185 4.61 -15.77 19.69
CA ASP A 185 5.90 -15.11 19.46
C ASP A 185 5.93 -14.32 18.15
N VAL A 186 5.14 -13.24 18.11
CA VAL A 186 5.04 -12.29 16.99
C VAL A 186 6.33 -11.49 16.71
N ASN A 187 7.41 -11.72 17.45
CA ASN A 187 8.68 -11.00 17.32
C ASN A 187 9.77 -11.80 16.60
N HIS A 188 9.50 -13.05 16.25
CA HIS A 188 10.46 -13.96 15.65
C HIS A 188 9.89 -14.70 14.43
N VAL A 189 10.73 -14.97 13.43
CA VAL A 189 10.39 -15.86 12.32
C VAL A 189 11.10 -17.20 12.53
N GLN A 190 10.31 -18.27 12.62
CA GLN A 190 10.80 -19.63 12.55
C GLN A 190 10.98 -20.01 11.08
N TRP A 191 12.22 -20.35 10.69
CA TRP A 191 12.55 -20.91 9.38
C TRP A 191 12.82 -22.41 9.52
N TYR A 192 12.46 -23.17 8.48
CA TYR A 192 12.75 -24.59 8.35
C TYR A 192 13.12 -24.97 6.91
N MET A 193 13.97 -25.98 6.74
CA MET A 193 14.22 -26.61 5.45
C MET A 193 14.26 -28.14 5.60
N GLY A 194 13.58 -28.84 4.68
CA GLY A 194 13.58 -30.30 4.60
C GLY A 194 14.45 -30.78 3.44
N ILE A 195 15.44 -31.62 3.73
CA ILE A 195 16.51 -32.05 2.83
C ILE A 195 16.47 -33.58 2.68
N ASN A 196 16.55 -34.06 1.45
CA ASN A 196 16.43 -35.47 1.06
C ASN A 196 15.15 -36.15 1.60
N ASN A 197 14.00 -35.50 1.46
CA ASN A 197 12.72 -35.90 2.08
C ASN A 197 12.13 -37.25 1.63
N ASN A 198 12.72 -37.93 0.64
CA ASN A 198 12.35 -39.28 0.22
C ASN A 198 13.38 -40.35 0.64
N CYS A 199 14.43 -39.97 1.38
CA CYS A 199 15.61 -40.79 1.66
C CYS A 199 16.24 -41.37 0.38
N ASP A 200 16.38 -40.53 -0.66
CA ASP A 200 17.03 -40.90 -1.92
C ASP A 200 18.52 -41.23 -1.70
N ALA A 201 19.09 -42.02 -2.62
CA ALA A 201 20.52 -42.31 -2.64
C ALA A 201 21.31 -41.09 -3.20
N VAL A 202 22.21 -40.55 -2.38
CA VAL A 202 22.99 -39.33 -2.67
C VAL A 202 24.46 -39.71 -2.90
N SER A 203 25.13 -39.05 -3.86
CA SER A 203 26.45 -39.48 -4.37
C SER A 203 27.49 -38.35 -4.51
N GLU A 204 27.25 -37.22 -3.85
CA GLU A 204 28.12 -36.06 -3.62
C GLU A 204 27.56 -35.32 -2.38
N ALA A 205 28.30 -34.41 -1.76
CA ALA A 205 27.79 -33.61 -0.65
C ALA A 205 26.63 -32.69 -1.09
N VAL A 206 25.70 -32.40 -0.17
CA VAL A 206 24.67 -31.37 -0.35
C VAL A 206 25.23 -30.04 0.17
N VAL A 207 25.13 -28.99 -0.64
CA VAL A 207 25.58 -27.63 -0.28
C VAL A 207 24.41 -26.67 -0.45
N ILE A 208 24.17 -25.84 0.57
CA ILE A 208 23.07 -24.87 0.67
C ILE A 208 23.69 -23.51 1.03
N GLU A 209 23.59 -22.52 0.14
CA GLU A 209 23.93 -21.12 0.43
C GLU A 209 22.65 -20.33 0.69
N LYS A 210 22.53 -19.65 1.84
CA LYS A 210 21.32 -18.94 2.30
C LYS A 210 21.52 -17.44 2.39
N ARG A 211 20.50 -16.66 2.00
CA ARG A 211 20.45 -15.20 2.14
C ARG A 211 19.09 -14.76 2.68
N LEU A 212 19.09 -14.23 3.90
CA LEU A 212 17.94 -13.62 4.54
C LEU A 212 17.79 -12.16 4.10
N SER A 213 16.55 -11.69 4.01
CA SER A 213 16.22 -10.28 3.75
C SER A 213 16.66 -9.35 4.88
N ALA A 214 16.62 -8.05 4.64
CA ALA A 214 16.66 -7.04 5.71
C ALA A 214 15.42 -7.12 6.62
N GLY A 215 15.46 -6.40 7.75
CA GLY A 215 14.38 -6.31 8.74
C GLY A 215 14.30 -7.47 9.74
N GLN A 216 15.21 -8.44 9.62
CA GLN A 216 15.38 -9.59 10.50
C GLN A 216 16.86 -9.87 10.73
N GLU A 217 17.23 -10.50 11.85
CA GLU A 217 18.60 -10.91 12.18
C GLU A 217 18.64 -12.35 12.72
N ILE A 218 19.65 -13.14 12.34
CA ILE A 218 19.69 -14.57 12.71
C ILE A 218 20.10 -14.81 14.18
N ASN A 219 19.30 -15.62 14.90
CA ASN A 219 19.69 -16.13 16.20
C ASN A 219 20.62 -17.35 16.00
N GLN A 220 21.93 -17.11 16.04
CA GLN A 220 22.95 -18.14 15.74
C GLN A 220 22.88 -19.39 16.64
N ASN A 221 22.28 -19.26 17.84
CA ASN A 221 22.14 -20.38 18.80
C ASN A 221 20.82 -21.15 18.64
N SER A 222 19.95 -20.76 17.72
CA SER A 222 18.62 -21.37 17.50
C SER A 222 18.62 -22.55 16.51
N PHE A 223 19.76 -22.85 15.88
CA PHE A 223 19.86 -23.94 14.92
C PHE A 223 19.66 -25.30 15.59
N TYR A 224 18.68 -26.06 15.10
CA TYR A 224 18.44 -27.45 15.45
C TYR A 224 18.39 -28.33 14.20
N VAL A 225 18.67 -29.61 14.37
CA VAL A 225 18.69 -30.60 13.29
C VAL A 225 17.87 -31.82 13.69
N THR A 226 17.03 -32.30 12.77
CA THR A 226 16.29 -33.56 12.88
C THR A 226 16.77 -34.54 11.83
N VAL A 227 17.08 -35.78 12.22
CA VAL A 227 17.57 -36.83 11.32
C VAL A 227 16.64 -38.04 11.35
N ASN A 228 16.22 -38.49 10.17
CA ASN A 228 15.36 -39.67 10.00
C ASN A 228 15.98 -40.67 9.01
N GLU A 229 15.99 -41.95 9.38
CA GLU A 229 16.26 -43.06 8.45
C GLU A 229 14.97 -43.55 7.75
N SER A 230 15.13 -44.27 6.65
CA SER A 230 14.02 -44.71 5.79
C SER A 230 13.16 -45.80 6.44
N GLY A 231 12.07 -45.38 7.10
CA GLY A 231 11.04 -46.25 7.64
C GLY A 231 10.94 -46.29 9.17
N GLU A 232 11.76 -45.51 9.89
CA GLU A 232 11.77 -45.48 11.36
C GLU A 232 11.12 -44.22 11.97
N ASN A 233 10.79 -44.36 13.25
CA ASN A 233 10.42 -43.30 14.18
C ASN A 233 10.84 -43.85 15.58
N PRO A 234 11.59 -43.12 16.44
CA PRO A 234 11.60 -41.67 16.59
C PRO A 234 12.60 -40.92 15.69
N VAL A 235 12.26 -39.65 15.43
CA VAL A 235 13.17 -38.61 14.94
C VAL A 235 14.33 -38.40 15.92
N ALA A 236 15.58 -38.43 15.45
CA ALA A 236 16.71 -37.98 16.25
C ALA A 236 16.81 -36.45 16.20
N TYR A 237 16.63 -35.78 17.34
CA TYR A 237 16.68 -34.31 17.47
C TYR A 237 17.97 -33.88 18.16
N TYR A 238 18.64 -32.88 17.58
CA TYR A 238 19.92 -32.34 18.06
C TYR A 238 19.89 -30.81 18.07
N SER A 239 20.58 -30.18 19.03
CA SER A 239 21.07 -28.81 18.79
C SER A 239 22.18 -28.85 17.73
N TRP A 240 22.48 -27.72 17.08
CA TRP A 240 23.59 -27.69 16.13
C TRP A 240 24.93 -28.12 16.75
N ALA A 241 25.16 -27.81 18.03
CA ALA A 241 26.37 -28.22 18.74
C ALA A 241 26.48 -29.76 18.81
N ASP A 242 25.48 -30.43 19.38
CA ASP A 242 25.44 -31.90 19.51
C ASP A 242 25.51 -32.58 18.13
N PHE A 243 24.83 -32.01 17.14
CA PHE A 243 24.84 -32.49 15.76
C PHE A 243 26.26 -32.43 15.15
N SER A 244 26.98 -31.33 15.35
CA SER A 244 28.34 -31.16 14.84
C SER A 244 29.38 -32.04 15.55
N GLU A 245 29.13 -32.46 16.79
CA GLU A 245 29.95 -33.47 17.48
C GLU A 245 29.67 -34.89 16.96
N ALA A 246 28.40 -35.23 16.69
CA ALA A 246 28.01 -36.53 16.15
C ALA A 246 28.40 -36.72 14.66
N TYR A 247 28.38 -35.64 13.86
CA TYR A 247 28.68 -35.66 12.43
C TYR A 247 29.82 -34.67 12.07
N PRO A 248 31.08 -34.92 12.48
CA PRO A 248 32.17 -33.93 12.48
C PRO A 248 32.66 -33.43 11.09
N GLU A 249 32.07 -33.90 9.99
CA GLU A 249 32.32 -33.39 8.64
C GLU A 249 31.22 -32.42 8.14
N VAL A 250 30.17 -32.13 8.94
CA VAL A 250 29.16 -31.11 8.61
C VAL A 250 29.69 -29.71 8.90
N GLU A 251 29.35 -28.76 8.03
CA GLU A 251 29.78 -27.36 8.18
C GLU A 251 28.54 -26.44 8.19
N LEU A 252 28.49 -25.52 9.15
CA LEU A 252 27.66 -24.32 9.14
C LEU A 252 28.59 -23.11 9.22
N MET A 253 28.58 -22.28 8.19
CA MET A 253 29.41 -21.07 8.11
C MET A 253 28.50 -19.85 8.02
N ILE A 254 28.40 -19.10 9.11
CA ILE A 254 27.69 -17.81 9.15
C ILE A 254 28.71 -16.69 8.88
N ASP A 255 28.43 -15.80 7.94
CA ASP A 255 29.31 -14.66 7.67
C ASP A 255 29.30 -13.68 8.86
N LYS A 256 30.50 -13.28 9.29
CA LYS A 256 30.71 -12.38 10.42
C LYS A 256 30.52 -10.91 10.06
N GLN A 257 30.49 -10.57 8.76
CA GLN A 257 30.20 -9.22 8.28
C GLN A 257 28.72 -9.06 7.91
N THR A 258 28.13 -10.07 7.28
CA THR A 258 26.69 -10.14 6.97
C THR A 258 26.07 -11.41 7.58
N PRO A 259 25.67 -11.43 8.87
CA PRO A 259 25.12 -12.63 9.52
C PRO A 259 23.83 -13.17 8.87
N ASN A 260 23.18 -12.37 8.02
CA ASN A 260 22.07 -12.79 7.17
C ASN A 260 22.49 -13.60 5.93
N HIS A 261 23.79 -13.84 5.70
CA HIS A 261 24.33 -14.83 4.78
C HIS A 261 25.00 -15.95 5.59
N PHE A 262 24.57 -17.18 5.37
CA PHE A 262 25.25 -18.37 5.87
C PHE A 262 25.22 -19.51 4.85
N SER A 263 26.04 -20.54 5.03
CA SER A 263 25.94 -21.76 4.25
C SER A 263 26.06 -23.03 5.09
N ILE A 264 25.43 -24.10 4.60
CA ILE A 264 25.41 -25.42 5.21
C ILE A 264 25.95 -26.43 4.19
N LYS A 265 26.83 -27.31 4.63
CA LYS A 265 27.33 -28.46 3.86
C LYS A 265 27.11 -29.76 4.63
N LEU A 266 26.38 -30.68 4.01
CA LEU A 266 26.15 -32.04 4.52
C LEU A 266 26.93 -33.04 3.65
N PRO A 267 27.90 -33.79 4.21
CA PRO A 267 28.63 -34.85 3.52
C PRO A 267 27.71 -35.92 2.93
N GLN A 268 28.19 -36.61 1.88
CA GLN A 268 27.48 -37.74 1.27
C GLN A 268 27.11 -38.80 2.33
N GLU A 269 28.05 -39.19 3.17
CA GLU A 269 27.86 -40.27 4.15
C GLU A 269 26.88 -39.89 5.26
N SER A 270 26.62 -38.60 5.48
CA SER A 270 25.58 -38.11 6.38
C SER A 270 24.19 -38.14 5.72
N VAL A 271 24.08 -37.67 4.46
CA VAL A 271 22.79 -37.39 3.79
C VAL A 271 22.25 -38.54 2.93
N ASN A 272 23.09 -39.50 2.55
CA ASN A 272 22.67 -40.64 1.73
C ASN A 272 21.69 -41.55 2.50
N LEU A 273 20.50 -41.79 1.93
CA LEU A 273 19.39 -42.57 2.54
C LEU A 273 18.79 -42.00 3.84
N HIS A 274 19.12 -40.76 4.19
CA HIS A 274 18.65 -40.06 5.39
C HIS A 274 17.91 -38.77 5.00
N HIS A 275 16.83 -38.44 5.71
CA HIS A 275 16.18 -37.11 5.65
C HIS A 275 16.73 -36.22 6.77
N PHE A 276 16.99 -34.95 6.44
CA PHE A 276 17.41 -33.91 7.37
C PHE A 276 16.41 -32.77 7.39
N GLY A 277 15.83 -32.49 8.54
CA GLY A 277 15.23 -31.19 8.84
C GLY A 277 16.25 -30.28 9.49
N ILE A 278 16.34 -29.02 9.06
CA ILE A 278 17.16 -28.00 9.74
C ILE A 278 16.28 -26.77 9.96
N GLY A 279 16.08 -26.41 11.22
CA GLY A 279 15.32 -25.23 11.62
C GLY A 279 16.16 -24.23 12.40
N TYR A 280 15.80 -22.94 12.30
CA TYR A 280 16.42 -21.84 13.03
C TYR A 280 15.46 -20.64 13.10
N VAL A 281 15.78 -19.67 13.94
CA VAL A 281 14.97 -18.50 14.24
C VAL A 281 15.69 -17.22 13.81
N THR A 282 14.94 -16.24 13.31
CA THR A 282 15.40 -14.85 13.14
C THR A 282 14.56 -13.90 14.00
N ASN A 283 15.20 -12.88 14.56
CA ASN A 283 14.56 -11.83 15.36
C ASN A 283 14.07 -10.72 14.42
N ILE A 284 12.83 -10.25 14.57
CA ILE A 284 12.28 -9.16 13.74
C ILE A 284 12.81 -7.81 14.24
N THR A 285 13.70 -7.19 13.47
CA THR A 285 14.28 -5.88 13.77
C THR A 285 13.51 -4.72 13.12
N ASN A 286 12.74 -4.99 12.06
CA ASN A 286 11.83 -4.00 11.45
C ASN A 286 10.35 -4.42 11.61
N GLN A 287 9.79 -4.09 12.76
CA GLN A 287 8.37 -4.31 13.11
C GLN A 287 7.35 -3.64 12.17
N LYS A 288 7.78 -2.74 11.26
CA LYS A 288 6.93 -2.11 10.23
C LYS A 288 7.05 -2.75 8.85
N GLN A 289 7.90 -3.77 8.68
CA GLN A 289 8.05 -4.46 7.41
C GLN A 289 6.81 -5.33 7.13
N LYS A 290 6.43 -5.49 5.86
CA LYS A 290 5.26 -6.31 5.47
C LYS A 290 5.57 -7.80 5.33
N GLU A 291 6.77 -8.15 4.91
CA GLU A 291 7.20 -9.53 4.70
C GLU A 291 8.67 -9.72 5.11
N PHE A 292 9.02 -10.94 5.50
CA PHE A 292 10.39 -11.40 5.68
C PHE A 292 10.63 -12.54 4.71
N SER A 293 11.79 -12.55 4.05
CA SER A 293 12.11 -13.54 3.01
C SER A 293 13.50 -14.15 3.19
N ASN A 294 13.62 -15.37 2.65
CA ASN A 294 14.82 -16.19 2.70
C ASN A 294 15.04 -16.77 1.30
N HIS A 295 16.26 -16.77 0.81
CA HIS A 295 16.64 -17.29 -0.49
C HIS A 295 17.75 -18.31 -0.36
N SER A 296 17.60 -19.46 -1.03
CA SER A 296 18.58 -20.54 -1.01
C SER A 296 19.06 -20.93 -2.39
N VAL A 297 20.36 -21.17 -2.52
CA VAL A 297 21.01 -21.76 -3.69
C VAL A 297 21.54 -23.14 -3.29
N VAL A 298 20.94 -24.20 -3.83
CA VAL A 298 21.20 -25.58 -3.41
C VAL A 298 21.86 -26.40 -4.52
N THR A 299 22.86 -27.20 -4.16
CA THR A 299 23.54 -28.16 -5.05
C THR A 299 23.53 -29.55 -4.41
N TYR A 300 23.12 -30.57 -5.17
CA TYR A 300 22.98 -31.95 -4.71
C TYR A 300 22.97 -32.96 -5.88
N LYS A 301 23.14 -34.25 -5.60
CA LYS A 301 23.20 -35.29 -6.66
C LYS A 301 22.57 -36.62 -6.24
N THR A 302 21.35 -36.86 -6.71
CA THR A 302 20.64 -38.14 -6.51
C THR A 302 20.90 -39.09 -7.68
N GLY A 303 21.48 -40.26 -7.39
CA GLY A 303 21.88 -41.24 -8.40
C GLY A 303 22.75 -40.64 -9.53
N LYS A 304 22.21 -40.59 -10.75
CA LYS A 304 22.88 -40.00 -11.92
C LYS A 304 22.54 -38.52 -12.18
N LYS A 305 21.59 -37.92 -11.44
CA LYS A 305 21.12 -36.55 -11.66
C LYS A 305 21.84 -35.59 -10.72
N LEU A 306 22.79 -34.84 -11.26
CA LEU A 306 23.40 -33.69 -10.59
C LEU A 306 22.50 -32.47 -10.78
N VAL A 307 22.15 -31.80 -9.68
CA VAL A 307 21.43 -30.53 -9.64
C VAL A 307 22.40 -29.49 -9.07
N LYS A 308 22.65 -28.42 -9.83
CA LYS A 308 23.51 -27.31 -9.40
C LYS A 308 22.69 -26.03 -9.34
N ASN A 309 22.98 -25.21 -8.33
CA ASN A 309 22.45 -23.86 -8.16
C ASN A 309 20.92 -23.77 -8.28
N ALA A 310 20.21 -24.79 -7.78
CA ALA A 310 18.76 -24.76 -7.72
C ALA A 310 18.33 -23.69 -6.73
N GLN A 311 17.59 -22.70 -7.23
CA GLN A 311 17.13 -21.58 -6.43
C GLN A 311 15.78 -21.88 -5.79
N TYR A 312 15.68 -21.57 -4.51
CA TYR A 312 14.47 -21.62 -3.71
C TYR A 312 14.31 -20.27 -2.99
N SER A 313 13.08 -19.93 -2.66
CA SER A 313 12.80 -18.77 -1.82
C SER A 313 11.55 -19.05 -1.01
N SER A 314 11.56 -18.62 0.24
CA SER A 314 10.47 -18.72 1.19
C SER A 314 10.17 -17.35 1.77
N LYS A 315 8.90 -17.09 2.08
CA LYS A 315 8.39 -15.82 2.59
C LYS A 315 7.39 -16.07 3.70
N VAL A 316 7.40 -15.18 4.68
CA VAL A 316 6.32 -15.04 5.66
C VAL A 316 5.85 -13.58 5.68
N GLU A 317 4.56 -13.36 5.80
CA GLU A 317 3.99 -12.03 6.04
C GLU A 317 4.15 -11.66 7.52
N ASN A 318 4.43 -10.40 7.81
CA ASN A 318 4.49 -9.91 9.18
C ASN A 318 3.07 -9.83 9.77
N VAL A 319 2.91 -9.98 11.09
CA VAL A 319 1.60 -9.96 11.74
C VAL A 319 0.95 -8.57 11.64
N TYR A 320 -0.23 -8.51 11.04
CA TYR A 320 -1.00 -7.27 10.89
C TYR A 320 -1.98 -7.06 12.05
N ALA A 321 -1.83 -5.92 12.73
CA ALA A 321 -2.81 -5.43 13.70
C ALA A 321 -2.81 -3.89 13.73
N LYS A 322 -3.98 -3.28 13.57
CA LYS A 322 -4.18 -1.83 13.40
C LYS A 322 -5.39 -1.35 14.19
N THR A 323 -5.30 -0.13 14.71
CA THR A 323 -6.38 0.57 15.41
C THR A 323 -6.59 1.94 14.78
N MET A 324 -7.83 2.42 14.69
CA MET A 324 -8.14 3.77 14.22
C MET A 324 -9.46 4.25 14.82
N VAL A 325 -9.45 5.40 15.49
CA VAL A 325 -10.68 6.11 15.87
C VAL A 325 -10.99 7.13 14.77
N LYS A 326 -12.07 6.87 14.03
CA LYS A 326 -12.58 7.69 12.91
C LYS A 326 -13.17 9.01 13.43
N ASN A 327 -14.08 8.93 14.40
CA ASN A 327 -14.86 10.06 14.92
C ASN A 327 -14.81 10.18 16.45
N GLY A 328 -15.03 11.40 16.93
CA GLY A 328 -15.24 11.73 18.34
C GLY A 328 -15.35 13.25 18.55
N THR A 329 -16.26 13.67 19.41
CA THR A 329 -16.55 15.08 19.79
C THR A 329 -16.62 15.22 21.32
N LEU A 330 -16.10 16.32 21.88
CA LEU A 330 -16.33 16.67 23.29
C LEU A 330 -17.79 17.15 23.52
N PRO A 331 -18.26 17.26 24.78
CA PRO A 331 -19.48 17.97 25.11
C PRO A 331 -19.50 19.41 24.57
N CYS A 332 -20.64 19.88 24.08
CA CYS A 332 -20.84 21.21 23.50
C CYS A 332 -19.87 21.52 22.33
N GLU A 333 -19.35 20.51 21.64
CA GLU A 333 -18.50 20.66 20.44
C GLU A 333 -19.37 20.56 19.17
N LEU A 334 -19.21 21.51 18.25
CA LEU A 334 -19.57 21.30 16.84
C LEU A 334 -18.30 20.97 16.07
N LYS A 335 -18.31 19.80 15.42
CA LYS A 335 -17.25 19.35 14.52
C LYS A 335 -17.82 19.16 13.13
N ILE A 336 -17.09 19.65 12.13
CA ILE A 336 -17.43 19.52 10.72
C ILE A 336 -16.26 18.84 10.04
N ILE A 337 -16.50 17.71 9.39
CA ILE A 337 -15.53 17.00 8.56
C ILE A 337 -15.84 17.31 7.10
N LYS A 338 -14.86 17.90 6.40
CA LYS A 338 -14.98 18.38 5.04
C LYS A 338 -14.20 17.49 4.08
N GLU A 339 -14.92 16.90 3.14
CA GLU A 339 -14.36 16.02 2.13
C GLU A 339 -14.62 16.54 0.71
N ILE A 340 -13.82 16.05 -0.23
CA ILE A 340 -14.04 16.19 -1.67
C ILE A 340 -14.91 15.03 -2.16
N ALA A 341 -15.94 15.34 -2.95
CA ALA A 341 -16.83 14.35 -3.53
C ALA A 341 -16.08 13.40 -4.47
N GLY A 342 -16.37 12.10 -4.38
CA GLY A 342 -15.65 11.06 -5.12
C GLY A 342 -14.33 10.67 -4.46
N SER A 343 -13.33 11.57 -4.42
CA SER A 343 -11.97 11.22 -3.97
C SER A 343 -11.83 10.99 -2.46
N LYS A 344 -12.76 11.52 -1.64
CA LYS A 344 -12.75 11.44 -0.17
C LYS A 344 -11.48 12.01 0.50
N LYS A 345 -10.68 12.79 -0.24
CA LYS A 345 -9.60 13.60 0.34
C LYS A 345 -10.20 14.70 1.23
N PRO A 346 -9.52 15.11 2.32
CA PRO A 346 -9.95 16.24 3.16
C PRO A 346 -9.89 17.56 2.38
N LEU A 347 -10.70 18.53 2.77
CA LEU A 347 -10.76 19.86 2.13
C LEU A 347 -10.60 21.01 3.14
N ALA A 348 -9.41 21.59 3.15
CA ALA A 348 -9.03 22.74 3.96
C ALA A 348 -9.63 24.06 3.47
N ASN A 349 -9.58 25.10 4.30
CA ASN A 349 -9.92 26.49 3.98
C ASN A 349 -11.37 26.72 3.48
N VAL A 350 -12.30 25.80 3.74
CA VAL A 350 -13.75 26.03 3.56
C VAL A 350 -14.26 26.82 4.77
N ILE A 351 -15.01 27.89 4.49
CA ILE A 351 -15.59 28.76 5.51
C ILE A 351 -17.06 28.44 5.68
N PHE A 352 -17.42 28.05 6.90
CA PHE A 352 -18.78 27.92 7.39
C PHE A 352 -19.18 29.14 8.22
N SER A 353 -20.49 29.37 8.28
CA SER A 353 -21.12 30.26 9.25
C SER A 353 -22.09 29.48 10.11
N LEU A 354 -22.00 29.74 11.41
CA LEU A 354 -22.81 29.17 12.47
C LEU A 354 -23.59 30.31 13.15
N ILE A 355 -24.91 30.32 12.98
CA ILE A 355 -25.79 31.35 13.54
C ILE A 355 -26.64 30.71 14.63
N ALA A 356 -26.51 31.17 15.88
CA ALA A 356 -27.54 30.88 16.89
C ALA A 356 -28.71 31.86 16.74
N LYS A 357 -29.95 31.39 16.92
CA LYS A 357 -31.17 32.21 16.69
C LYS A 357 -31.25 33.52 17.50
N GLU A 358 -30.48 33.63 18.59
CA GLU A 358 -30.40 34.84 19.44
C GLU A 358 -28.96 35.36 19.68
N GLN A 359 -27.96 34.88 18.93
CA GLN A 359 -26.54 35.24 19.13
C GLN A 359 -25.90 35.81 17.85
N ALA A 360 -24.63 36.20 17.93
CA ALA A 360 -23.86 36.66 16.77
C ALA A 360 -23.50 35.50 15.83
N GLU A 361 -23.34 35.83 14.54
CA GLU A 361 -22.82 34.90 13.52
C GLU A 361 -21.35 34.55 13.82
N MET A 362 -21.08 33.27 14.05
CA MET A 362 -19.74 32.72 14.23
C MET A 362 -19.23 32.18 12.90
N VAL A 363 -17.93 32.35 12.64
CA VAL A 363 -17.26 31.92 11.41
C VAL A 363 -16.27 30.82 11.75
N LEU A 364 -16.36 29.68 11.04
CA LEU A 364 -15.51 28.52 11.23
C LEU A 364 -14.80 28.20 9.92
N THR A 365 -13.51 27.90 9.96
CA THR A 365 -12.71 27.54 8.77
C THR A 365 -12.14 26.14 8.95
N THR A 366 -12.15 25.31 7.89
CA THR A 366 -11.56 23.97 7.94
C THR A 366 -10.03 24.03 7.89
N ASP A 367 -9.38 23.20 8.71
CA ASP A 367 -7.92 23.03 8.76
C ASP A 367 -7.40 22.12 7.63
N GLU A 368 -6.09 21.87 7.62
CA GLU A 368 -5.40 20.97 6.66
C GLU A 368 -5.86 19.50 6.73
N GLN A 369 -6.67 19.12 7.72
CA GLN A 369 -7.30 17.80 7.84
C GLN A 369 -8.77 17.85 7.39
N GLY A 370 -9.23 18.98 6.87
CA GLY A 370 -10.62 19.22 6.49
C GLY A 370 -11.54 19.41 7.69
N ILE A 371 -11.01 19.64 8.89
CA ILE A 371 -11.80 19.72 10.12
C ILE A 371 -12.04 21.18 10.48
N ALA A 372 -13.30 21.58 10.64
CA ALA A 372 -13.65 22.80 11.38
C ALA A 372 -14.23 22.41 12.74
N ASN A 373 -13.82 23.09 13.81
CA ASN A 373 -14.16 22.73 15.18
C ASN A 373 -14.45 23.97 16.03
N ILE A 374 -15.53 23.95 16.80
CA ILE A 374 -15.78 24.92 17.88
C ILE A 374 -16.30 24.19 19.12
N GLN A 375 -15.64 24.41 20.26
CA GLN A 375 -15.93 23.78 21.54
C GLN A 375 -16.60 24.76 22.51
N ASN A 376 -17.39 24.24 23.44
CA ASN A 376 -18.13 25.02 24.44
C ASN A 376 -19.15 25.97 23.81
N LEU A 377 -19.84 25.52 22.76
CA LEU A 377 -21.01 26.22 22.24
C LEU A 377 -22.06 26.39 23.37
N PRO A 378 -22.59 27.60 23.59
CA PRO A 378 -23.69 27.81 24.53
C PRO A 378 -24.94 27.00 24.16
N ALA A 379 -25.84 26.82 25.13
CA ALA A 379 -27.18 26.35 24.83
C ALA A 379 -27.89 27.30 23.85
N GLY A 380 -28.61 26.73 22.88
CA GLY A 380 -29.26 27.48 21.82
C GLY A 380 -29.65 26.64 20.61
N ASN A 381 -30.51 27.22 19.77
CA ASN A 381 -30.83 26.71 18.43
C ASN A 381 -29.84 27.29 17.42
N TYR A 382 -29.23 26.43 16.61
CA TYR A 382 -28.18 26.77 15.66
C TYR A 382 -28.56 26.43 14.21
N THR A 383 -28.11 27.28 13.29
CA THR A 383 -28.15 27.06 11.83
C THR A 383 -26.72 27.14 11.30
N LEU A 384 -26.24 26.06 10.68
CA LEU A 384 -24.94 25.94 10.03
C LEU A 384 -25.13 25.97 8.51
N LYS A 385 -24.35 26.81 7.83
CA LYS A 385 -24.30 26.93 6.35
C LYS A 385 -22.85 27.02 5.89
N GLU A 386 -22.54 26.49 4.72
CA GLU A 386 -21.29 26.85 4.03
C GLU A 386 -21.41 28.26 3.43
N VAL A 387 -20.30 29.00 3.37
CA VAL A 387 -20.26 30.40 2.90
C VAL A 387 -19.31 30.56 1.72
N THR A 388 -18.10 30.00 1.81
CA THR A 388 -17.12 29.98 0.72
C THR A 388 -16.29 28.70 0.74
N ALA A 389 -16.03 28.15 -0.44
CA ALA A 389 -15.04 27.11 -0.64
C ALA A 389 -13.73 27.71 -1.22
N PRO A 390 -12.59 26.99 -1.19
CA PRO A 390 -11.37 27.40 -1.87
C PRO A 390 -11.54 27.54 -3.40
N GLU A 391 -10.57 28.19 -4.06
CA GLU A 391 -10.46 28.15 -5.52
C GLU A 391 -10.43 26.68 -6.00
N GLY A 392 -11.21 26.36 -7.03
CA GLY A 392 -11.36 24.99 -7.54
C GLY A 392 -12.53 24.19 -6.96
N PHE A 393 -13.38 24.77 -6.11
CA PHE A 393 -14.53 24.07 -5.51
C PHE A 393 -15.83 24.86 -5.56
N LEU A 394 -16.94 24.14 -5.73
CA LEU A 394 -18.29 24.68 -5.56
C LEU A 394 -18.70 24.66 -4.08
N VAL A 395 -19.33 25.75 -3.62
CA VAL A 395 -19.90 25.87 -2.27
C VAL A 395 -21.07 24.89 -2.10
N ASN A 396 -21.11 24.15 -1.00
CA ASN A 396 -22.25 23.29 -0.69
C ASN A 396 -23.49 24.14 -0.30
N PRO A 397 -24.64 24.00 -0.98
CA PRO A 397 -25.85 24.79 -0.70
C PRO A 397 -26.71 24.25 0.45
N GLU A 398 -26.32 23.14 1.09
CA GLU A 398 -27.05 22.52 2.19
C GLU A 398 -26.97 23.37 3.48
N VAL A 399 -28.07 23.38 4.23
CA VAL A 399 -28.22 24.12 5.48
C VAL A 399 -28.64 23.14 6.56
N PHE A 400 -27.87 23.09 7.64
CA PHE A 400 -28.08 22.17 8.75
C PHE A 400 -28.61 22.94 9.96
N GLU A 401 -29.63 22.41 10.64
CA GLU A 401 -30.16 22.98 11.88
C GLU A 401 -30.02 21.98 13.03
N PHE A 402 -29.62 22.47 14.21
CA PHE A 402 -29.49 21.68 15.43
C PHE A 402 -29.80 22.51 16.69
N GLU A 403 -29.84 21.84 17.84
CA GLU A 403 -30.10 22.44 19.15
C GLU A 403 -29.11 21.88 20.16
N ILE A 404 -28.58 22.75 21.02
CA ILE A 404 -27.79 22.38 22.20
C ILE A 404 -28.60 22.82 23.42
N GLY A 405 -28.92 21.90 24.32
CA GLY A 405 -29.67 22.17 25.55
C GLY A 405 -28.82 22.73 26.71
N GLU A 406 -29.46 23.25 27.76
CA GLU A 406 -28.75 23.79 28.95
C GLU A 406 -27.98 22.73 29.75
N ASP A 407 -28.53 21.51 29.84
CA ASP A 407 -27.87 20.33 30.43
C ASP A 407 -27.19 19.45 29.36
N ASP A 408 -27.07 19.92 28.11
CA ASP A 408 -26.64 19.08 27.01
C ASP A 408 -25.12 18.88 26.99
N VAL A 409 -24.75 17.65 27.33
CA VAL A 409 -23.38 17.14 27.34
C VAL A 409 -22.98 16.47 26.02
N GLN A 410 -23.76 16.64 24.95
CA GLN A 410 -23.48 16.07 23.62
C GLN A 410 -22.90 17.13 22.68
N GLY A 411 -22.33 16.67 21.58
CA GLY A 411 -21.74 17.50 20.53
C GLY A 411 -22.27 17.07 19.18
N GLU A 412 -22.24 17.96 18.20
CA GLU A 412 -22.76 17.72 16.86
C GLU A 412 -21.64 17.47 15.86
N LEU A 413 -21.88 16.55 14.92
CA LEU A 413 -20.90 16.12 13.93
C LEU A 413 -21.53 16.06 12.53
N TYR A 414 -21.12 16.98 11.66
CA TYR A 414 -21.52 16.98 10.25
C TYR A 414 -20.40 16.51 9.34
N GLN A 415 -20.74 15.68 8.35
CA GLN A 415 -19.86 15.31 7.24
C GLN A 415 -20.39 16.01 5.98
N VAL A 416 -19.61 16.94 5.42
CA VAL A 416 -20.06 17.83 4.33
C VAL A 416 -19.12 17.68 3.14
N VAL A 417 -19.66 17.34 1.96
CA VAL A 417 -18.88 17.11 0.72
C VAL A 417 -18.97 18.31 -0.22
N ASN A 418 -17.87 18.66 -0.92
CA ASN A 418 -17.89 19.64 -2.03
C ASN A 418 -17.55 18.98 -3.36
N GLN A 419 -18.08 19.55 -4.44
CA GLN A 419 -17.74 19.17 -5.80
C GLN A 419 -16.61 20.08 -6.29
N VAL A 420 -15.69 19.53 -7.08
CA VAL A 420 -14.69 20.33 -7.82
C VAL A 420 -15.41 21.23 -8.81
N ASP A 421 -14.93 22.46 -8.98
CA ASP A 421 -15.43 23.43 -9.96
C ASP A 421 -15.21 22.88 -11.38
N PRO A 422 -16.27 22.67 -12.19
CA PRO A 422 -16.18 22.05 -13.50
C PRO A 422 -15.77 23.03 -14.62
N THR A 423 -15.32 24.25 -14.30
CA THR A 423 -14.89 25.23 -15.30
C THR A 423 -13.66 24.77 -16.10
N THR A 424 -13.56 25.29 -17.31
CA THR A 424 -12.52 24.98 -18.29
C THR A 424 -11.58 26.16 -18.53
N VAL A 425 -10.42 25.88 -19.10
CA VAL A 425 -9.50 26.87 -19.67
C VAL A 425 -9.40 26.61 -21.18
N PHE A 426 -9.51 27.66 -21.99
CA PHE A 426 -9.36 27.56 -23.44
C PHE A 426 -7.89 27.72 -23.82
N ILE A 427 -7.29 26.68 -24.39
CA ILE A 427 -5.91 26.70 -24.86
C ILE A 427 -5.93 26.86 -26.37
N ASN A 428 -5.09 27.74 -26.90
CA ASN A 428 -4.84 27.91 -28.33
C ASN A 428 -3.33 28.01 -28.56
N THR A 429 -2.78 27.24 -29.49
CA THR A 429 -1.37 27.23 -29.84
C THR A 429 -1.19 27.30 -31.34
N GLN A 430 -0.33 28.20 -31.82
CA GLN A 430 0.00 28.37 -33.23
C GLN A 430 1.52 28.31 -33.47
N VAL A 431 1.95 27.60 -34.51
CA VAL A 431 3.35 27.57 -34.98
C VAL A 431 3.53 28.51 -36.17
N GLN A 432 4.65 29.23 -36.18
CA GLN A 432 5.05 30.20 -37.20
C GLN A 432 6.53 29.99 -37.59
N TRP A 433 6.84 30.29 -38.84
CA TRP A 433 8.16 30.10 -39.46
C TRP A 433 8.66 31.42 -40.06
N ASP A 434 9.98 31.63 -40.13
CA ASP A 434 10.59 32.78 -40.81
C ASP A 434 10.78 32.59 -42.32
N ASP A 435 10.63 31.36 -42.81
CA ASP A 435 10.91 31.00 -44.20
C ASP A 435 9.74 30.34 -44.93
N GLU A 436 9.93 30.19 -46.24
CA GLU A 436 8.96 29.56 -47.16
C GLU A 436 9.25 28.07 -47.39
N LYS A 437 9.97 27.37 -46.48
CA LYS A 437 10.19 25.92 -46.62
C LYS A 437 8.87 25.16 -46.42
N GLU A 438 8.67 24.07 -47.16
CA GLU A 438 7.54 23.18 -46.89
C GLU A 438 7.83 22.29 -45.68
N HIS A 439 7.06 22.51 -44.62
CA HIS A 439 7.04 21.71 -43.40
C HIS A 439 5.87 20.72 -43.43
N SER A 440 6.11 19.48 -43.01
CA SER A 440 5.05 18.44 -42.97
C SER A 440 4.16 18.60 -41.74
N GLU A 441 4.76 18.53 -40.56
CA GLU A 441 4.10 18.58 -39.26
C GLU A 441 5.12 18.86 -38.14
N VAL A 442 4.64 19.33 -37.00
CA VAL A 442 5.39 19.46 -35.75
C VAL A 442 4.56 18.86 -34.63
N THR A 443 5.12 17.93 -33.87
CA THR A 443 4.51 17.42 -32.64
C THR A 443 4.95 18.28 -31.47
N LEU A 444 3.98 18.87 -30.80
CA LEU A 444 4.11 19.65 -29.58
C LEU A 444 3.68 18.78 -28.39
N GLU A 445 4.09 19.16 -27.19
CA GLU A 445 3.60 18.54 -25.95
C GLU A 445 2.89 19.60 -25.11
N LEU A 446 1.66 19.30 -24.68
CA LEU A 446 0.98 20.05 -23.65
C LEU A 446 1.30 19.39 -22.31
N CYS A 447 2.01 20.10 -21.46
CA CYS A 447 2.25 19.72 -20.07
C CYS A 447 1.09 20.26 -19.23
N ALA A 448 0.28 19.36 -18.68
CA ALA A 448 -0.72 19.63 -17.65
C ALA A 448 -0.09 19.25 -16.30
N ASP A 449 0.50 20.23 -15.63
CA ASP A 449 1.39 20.04 -14.49
C ASP A 449 2.58 19.12 -14.84
N GLU A 450 2.55 17.83 -14.47
CA GLU A 450 3.56 16.82 -14.84
C GLU A 450 3.10 15.84 -15.93
N GLN A 451 1.83 15.86 -16.33
CA GLN A 451 1.31 14.96 -17.37
C GLN A 451 1.50 15.57 -18.77
N LEU A 452 2.13 14.82 -19.67
CA LEU A 452 2.39 15.23 -21.05
C LEU A 452 1.38 14.58 -22.00
N GLU A 453 0.65 15.39 -22.76
CA GLU A 453 -0.16 14.95 -23.90
C GLU A 453 0.42 15.52 -25.21
N SER A 454 0.71 14.65 -26.18
CA SER A 454 1.33 15.04 -27.45
C SER A 454 0.29 15.39 -28.51
N PHE A 455 0.44 16.55 -29.14
CA PHE A 455 -0.46 17.08 -30.17
C PHE A 455 0.32 17.47 -31.43
N THR A 456 -0.22 17.17 -32.62
CA THR A 456 0.44 17.47 -33.89
C THR A 456 -0.21 18.66 -34.59
N VAL A 457 0.60 19.67 -34.94
CA VAL A 457 0.20 20.80 -35.79
C VAL A 457 0.83 20.70 -37.16
N ASN A 458 0.08 21.02 -38.20
CA ASN A 458 0.45 20.82 -39.59
C ASN A 458 -0.35 21.76 -40.52
N LYS A 459 -0.17 21.62 -41.84
CA LYS A 459 -0.86 22.45 -42.85
C LYS A 459 -2.39 22.27 -42.87
N GLU A 460 -2.91 21.15 -42.38
CA GLU A 460 -4.35 20.83 -42.38
C GLU A 460 -5.11 21.52 -41.24
N ASN A 461 -4.54 21.55 -40.02
CA ASN A 461 -5.03 22.37 -38.91
C ASN A 461 -4.47 23.81 -38.91
N GLN A 462 -3.99 24.28 -40.07
CA GLN A 462 -3.51 25.65 -40.28
C GLN A 462 -2.35 26.07 -39.35
N TRP A 463 -1.55 25.10 -38.89
CA TRP A 463 -0.52 25.24 -37.85
C TRP A 463 -1.05 25.65 -36.47
N GLU A 464 -2.33 25.41 -36.21
CA GLU A 464 -3.03 25.80 -34.99
C GLU A 464 -3.73 24.60 -34.33
N ILE A 465 -3.73 24.57 -33.00
CA ILE A 465 -4.58 23.68 -32.21
C ILE A 465 -5.25 24.47 -31.09
N ALA A 466 -6.55 24.24 -30.88
CA ALA A 466 -7.29 24.86 -29.80
C ALA A 466 -8.36 23.94 -29.21
N GLY A 467 -8.65 24.10 -27.92
CA GLY A 467 -9.63 23.29 -27.19
C GLY A 467 -9.88 23.79 -25.76
N GLU A 468 -10.93 23.25 -25.15
CA GLU A 468 -11.24 23.43 -23.73
C GLU A 468 -10.66 22.27 -22.91
N PHE A 469 -9.94 22.60 -21.84
CA PHE A 469 -9.34 21.65 -20.91
C PHE A 469 -9.80 21.96 -19.48
N ALA A 470 -9.74 21.00 -18.56
CA ALA A 470 -10.17 21.22 -17.18
C ALA A 470 -9.33 22.34 -16.52
N LYS A 471 -9.96 23.27 -15.80
CA LYS A 471 -9.22 24.34 -15.09
C LYS A 471 -8.64 23.86 -13.76
N TYR A 472 -9.27 22.86 -13.16
CA TYR A 472 -8.92 22.29 -11.86
C TYR A 472 -8.88 20.76 -11.92
N HIS A 473 -8.00 20.16 -11.13
CA HIS A 473 -7.77 18.72 -11.10
C HIS A 473 -8.89 17.97 -10.33
N PRO A 474 -9.47 16.88 -10.88
CA PRO A 474 -10.74 16.32 -10.38
C PRO A 474 -10.68 15.61 -9.02
N GLU A 475 -9.49 15.30 -8.48
CA GLU A 475 -9.40 14.64 -7.16
C GLU A 475 -9.22 15.60 -5.98
N ASP A 476 -8.65 16.79 -6.22
CA ASP A 476 -8.13 17.69 -5.18
C ASP A 476 -8.26 19.19 -5.52
N GLY A 477 -8.87 19.54 -6.65
CA GLY A 477 -9.28 20.89 -7.01
C GLY A 477 -8.14 21.88 -7.31
N HIS A 478 -6.87 21.46 -7.28
CA HIS A 478 -5.77 22.36 -7.58
C HIS A 478 -5.84 22.84 -9.04
N LYS A 479 -5.39 24.08 -9.27
CA LYS A 479 -5.43 24.74 -10.58
C LYS A 479 -4.32 24.22 -11.49
N ILE A 480 -4.70 23.67 -12.64
CA ILE A 480 -3.78 22.95 -13.52
C ILE A 480 -2.84 23.93 -14.24
N SER A 481 -1.53 23.70 -14.11
CA SER A 481 -0.49 24.52 -14.74
C SER A 481 -0.20 24.04 -16.16
N TYR A 482 -0.96 24.56 -17.12
CA TYR A 482 -0.71 24.30 -18.54
C TYR A 482 0.53 25.03 -19.05
N LYS A 483 1.42 24.30 -19.75
CA LYS A 483 2.57 24.82 -20.50
C LYS A 483 2.68 24.06 -21.83
N VAL A 484 3.03 24.77 -22.91
CA VAL A 484 3.36 24.14 -24.20
C VAL A 484 4.87 23.95 -24.33
N VAL A 485 5.31 22.78 -24.79
CA VAL A 485 6.69 22.48 -25.16
C VAL A 485 6.76 22.27 -26.67
N ALA A 486 7.73 22.94 -27.30
CA ALA A 486 8.02 22.82 -28.72
C ALA A 486 9.37 22.08 -28.91
N PRO A 487 9.48 21.13 -29.86
CA PRO A 487 10.71 20.39 -30.08
C PRO A 487 11.78 21.27 -30.75
N MET A 488 13.05 20.90 -30.56
CA MET A 488 14.15 21.37 -31.42
C MET A 488 13.97 20.79 -32.83
N ILE A 489 14.23 21.58 -33.87
CA ILE A 489 14.09 21.17 -35.28
C ILE A 489 15.38 21.46 -36.02
N ASP A 490 15.91 20.46 -36.73
CA ASP A 490 17.17 20.57 -37.46
C ASP A 490 17.13 21.67 -38.53
N GLY A 491 18.19 22.49 -38.57
CA GLY A 491 18.28 23.66 -39.44
C GLY A 491 17.66 24.94 -38.88
N TYR A 492 16.99 24.88 -37.73
CA TYR A 492 16.43 26.05 -37.03
C TYR A 492 17.17 26.30 -35.71
N ASP A 493 17.13 27.55 -35.24
CA ASP A 493 17.47 27.93 -33.88
C ASP A 493 16.41 27.46 -32.88
N GLU A 494 16.69 27.63 -31.58
CA GLU A 494 15.77 27.26 -30.50
C GLU A 494 14.42 27.97 -30.65
N PRO A 495 13.27 27.27 -30.57
CA PRO A 495 11.96 27.86 -30.80
C PRO A 495 11.66 29.01 -29.84
N VAL A 496 11.37 30.19 -30.38
CA VAL A 496 10.96 31.36 -29.60
C VAL A 496 9.48 31.21 -29.25
N ILE A 497 9.20 30.65 -28.07
CA ILE A 497 7.85 30.51 -27.53
C ILE A 497 7.41 31.82 -26.86
N LYS A 498 6.23 32.32 -27.23
CA LYS A 498 5.58 33.49 -26.65
C LYS A 498 4.20 33.09 -26.15
N GLU A 499 3.99 33.19 -24.83
CA GLU A 499 2.68 32.93 -24.21
C GLU A 499 1.98 34.24 -23.84
N GLU A 500 0.68 34.33 -24.13
CA GLU A 500 -0.24 35.31 -23.56
C GLU A 500 -1.26 34.57 -22.68
N ARG A 501 -1.29 34.91 -21.39
CA ARG A 501 -2.17 34.29 -20.39
C ARG A 501 -3.24 35.28 -19.94
N GLN A 502 -4.50 34.86 -20.05
CA GLN A 502 -5.71 35.54 -19.57
C GLN A 502 -6.45 34.58 -18.62
N THR A 503 -7.42 35.07 -17.83
CA THR A 503 -8.05 34.33 -16.71
C THR A 503 -8.46 32.90 -17.03
N ASP A 504 -9.05 32.70 -18.21
CA ASP A 504 -9.59 31.43 -18.70
C ASP A 504 -9.05 31.09 -20.10
N LYS A 505 -7.92 31.69 -20.51
CA LYS A 505 -7.31 31.46 -21.82
C LYS A 505 -5.77 31.47 -21.81
N LEU A 506 -5.16 30.45 -22.40
CA LEU A 506 -3.74 30.45 -22.80
C LEU A 506 -3.66 30.57 -24.33
N THR A 507 -2.89 31.55 -24.82
CA THR A 507 -2.55 31.67 -26.25
C THR A 507 -1.03 31.56 -26.41
N THR A 508 -0.56 30.60 -27.20
CA THR A 508 0.88 30.36 -27.39
C THR A 508 1.24 30.51 -28.86
N ILE A 509 2.24 31.34 -29.16
CA ILE A 509 2.86 31.45 -30.49
C ILE A 509 4.27 30.90 -30.40
N ILE A 510 4.58 29.89 -31.22
CA ILE A 510 5.90 29.27 -31.34
C ILE A 510 6.51 29.77 -32.65
N SER A 511 7.62 30.51 -32.58
CA SER A 511 8.34 30.99 -33.77
C SER A 511 9.67 30.25 -33.94
N TYR A 512 9.80 29.46 -35.00
CA TYR A 512 11.09 28.92 -35.43
C TYR A 512 11.82 29.94 -36.32
N GLN A 513 13.15 30.03 -36.22
CA GLN A 513 14.00 30.91 -37.03
C GLN A 513 15.11 30.08 -37.68
N SER A 514 15.41 30.31 -38.96
CA SER A 514 16.31 29.47 -39.75
C SER A 514 17.79 29.85 -39.56
N LYS A 515 18.66 28.85 -39.36
CA LYS A 515 20.08 29.08 -39.04
C LYS A 515 20.86 29.70 -40.19
N ALA A 516 21.46 30.85 -39.95
CA ALA A 516 22.27 31.58 -40.93
C ALA A 516 23.58 30.85 -41.26
N ILE A 517 23.89 30.70 -42.56
CA ILE A 517 25.12 30.06 -43.05
C ILE A 517 26.21 31.11 -43.26
N ASN A 518 27.31 31.05 -42.49
CA ASN A 518 28.36 32.08 -42.47
C ASN A 518 29.76 31.52 -42.83
N PRO A 519 30.52 32.12 -43.77
CA PRO A 519 31.88 31.69 -44.14
C PRO A 519 33.02 32.42 -43.40
N GLU A 520 34.14 31.74 -43.16
CA GLU A 520 35.29 32.20 -42.35
C GLU A 520 36.26 33.20 -43.02
N LYS A 521 37.06 33.93 -42.21
CA LYS A 521 38.35 34.57 -42.60
C LYS A 521 39.32 34.84 -41.41
N PRO A 522 40.63 35.10 -41.64
CA PRO A 522 41.71 34.88 -40.65
C PRO A 522 42.43 36.14 -40.06
N GLU A 523 43.46 35.89 -39.24
CA GLU A 523 44.23 36.80 -38.34
C GLU A 523 45.36 37.64 -38.98
N THR A 524 45.84 38.69 -38.27
CA THR A 524 47.16 39.37 -38.42
C THR A 524 47.63 40.06 -37.11
N ASP A 525 48.93 40.40 -37.05
CA ASP A 525 49.76 40.81 -35.88
C ASP A 525 50.05 42.34 -35.82
N ASP A 526 50.59 42.87 -34.69
CA ASP A 526 51.63 43.95 -34.57
C ASP A 526 51.80 44.58 -33.15
N ASN A 527 52.94 45.27 -32.90
CA ASN A 527 53.40 45.69 -31.54
C ASN A 527 54.06 47.09 -31.43
N LYS A 528 53.79 47.79 -30.30
CA LYS A 528 54.45 48.94 -29.58
C LYS A 528 55.51 49.87 -30.23
N ASP A 529 55.53 51.14 -29.77
CA ASP A 529 56.51 51.60 -28.72
C ASP A 529 56.21 52.97 -28.05
N THR A 530 56.73 53.20 -26.82
CA THR A 530 56.95 54.53 -26.16
C THR A 530 57.62 54.36 -24.78
N ASP A 531 58.51 55.29 -24.39
CA ASP A 531 59.37 55.16 -23.20
C ASP A 531 59.69 56.48 -22.46
N LYS A 532 59.64 56.48 -21.11
CA LYS A 532 60.44 57.31 -20.15
C LYS A 532 60.11 57.10 -18.66
N GLU A 533 61.04 57.47 -17.79
CA GLU A 533 61.21 56.94 -16.43
C GLU A 533 60.57 57.72 -15.23
N THR A 534 60.48 56.96 -14.13
CA THR A 534 60.25 57.16 -12.67
C THR A 534 60.89 58.42 -11.99
N PRO A 535 60.56 58.82 -10.71
CA PRO A 535 60.49 57.93 -9.51
C PRO A 535 59.57 58.23 -8.27
N VAL A 536 59.13 57.13 -7.63
CA VAL A 536 59.15 56.81 -6.16
C VAL A 536 58.01 57.21 -5.17
N THR A 537 57.81 56.26 -4.23
CA THR A 537 56.89 56.00 -3.08
C THR A 537 57.34 56.70 -1.75
N PRO A 538 56.86 56.42 -0.49
CA PRO A 538 56.16 55.25 0.15
C PRO A 538 54.83 55.64 0.90
N GLU A 539 54.12 54.85 1.72
CA GLU A 539 54.44 53.79 2.72
C GLU A 539 53.35 52.69 2.89
N THR A 540 53.81 51.44 3.08
CA THR A 540 53.44 50.33 4.03
C THR A 540 52.05 50.26 4.69
N ASP A 541 51.48 49.12 5.09
CA ASP A 541 51.68 47.64 4.93
C ASP A 541 50.33 46.99 5.40
N ASP A 542 50.04 45.68 5.54
CA ASP A 542 50.79 44.41 5.64
C ASP A 542 49.97 43.25 4.98
N ASN A 543 50.19 41.99 5.35
CA ASN A 543 49.92 40.79 4.54
C ASN A 543 49.14 39.66 5.28
N LYS A 544 48.37 38.81 4.55
CA LYS A 544 48.54 37.33 4.47
C LYS A 544 47.46 36.50 3.73
N ASP A 545 47.94 35.68 2.77
CA ASP A 545 47.85 34.19 2.64
C ASP A 545 46.54 33.43 2.98
N THR A 546 46.06 32.40 2.24
CA THR A 546 46.56 31.67 1.03
C THR A 546 45.46 30.76 0.41
N ASP A 547 45.51 30.55 -0.92
CA ASP A 547 45.28 29.34 -1.78
C ASP A 547 44.28 28.18 -1.46
N LYS A 548 43.91 27.25 -2.38
CA LYS A 548 43.52 27.26 -3.84
C LYS A 548 43.14 25.80 -4.29
N GLU A 549 42.66 25.65 -5.55
CA GLU A 549 42.49 24.41 -6.40
C GLU A 549 41.20 23.58 -6.16
N THR A 550 40.34 23.16 -7.14
CA THR A 550 40.38 22.59 -8.53
C THR A 550 40.67 21.07 -8.60
N SER A 551 40.05 20.21 -9.44
CA SER A 551 38.91 20.29 -10.42
C SER A 551 38.54 18.87 -10.96
N GLU A 552 37.65 18.76 -11.98
CA GLU A 552 37.46 17.68 -13.02
C GLU A 552 36.09 16.91 -13.10
N GLU A 553 35.89 16.20 -14.24
CA GLU A 553 34.63 15.60 -14.81
C GLU A 553 35.04 14.24 -15.53
N PRO A 554 34.49 13.66 -16.65
CA PRO A 554 33.32 14.00 -17.47
C PRO A 554 32.39 12.86 -18.06
N SER A 555 31.30 13.29 -18.72
CA SER A 555 30.73 12.77 -20.00
C SER A 555 29.81 11.52 -20.17
N LEU A 556 28.70 11.73 -20.94
CA LEU A 556 28.13 10.92 -22.07
C LEU A 556 27.47 9.51 -21.84
N PRO A 557 26.70 8.89 -22.81
CA PRO A 557 26.15 9.35 -24.12
C PRO A 557 24.70 8.87 -24.57
N THR A 558 24.15 9.54 -25.60
CA THR A 558 23.29 9.02 -26.72
C THR A 558 21.79 8.60 -26.55
N THR A 559 21.11 8.43 -27.70
CA THR A 559 19.65 8.55 -27.94
C THR A 559 18.99 7.33 -28.61
N GLY A 560 17.63 7.30 -28.63
CA GLY A 560 16.84 6.41 -29.51
C GLY A 560 15.33 6.67 -29.45
N THR A 561 14.68 6.98 -30.57
CA THR A 561 13.27 7.41 -30.66
C THR A 561 12.35 6.40 -31.37
N LYS A 562 11.07 6.35 -30.94
CA LYS A 562 9.90 5.88 -31.72
C LYS A 562 8.64 6.58 -31.21
N SER A 563 7.75 6.98 -32.12
CA SER A 563 6.43 7.54 -31.79
C SER A 563 5.31 6.50 -31.94
N LEU A 564 4.18 6.78 -31.29
CA LEU A 564 2.84 6.25 -31.58
C LEU A 564 1.82 7.24 -30.99
N ALA A 565 0.61 7.31 -31.55
CA ALA A 565 -0.31 8.44 -31.32
C ALA A 565 -1.66 8.04 -30.71
N SER A 566 -2.25 9.02 -30.01
CA SER A 566 -3.67 9.17 -29.68
C SER A 566 -4.30 8.24 -28.65
N ILE A 567 -5.15 8.82 -27.77
CA ILE A 567 -6.56 8.43 -27.63
C ILE A 567 -7.37 9.62 -27.10
N LEU A 568 -8.50 9.91 -27.75
CA LEU A 568 -9.44 10.98 -27.41
C LEU A 568 -10.49 10.49 -26.39
N ALA A 569 -11.07 11.42 -25.63
CA ALA A 569 -12.04 11.16 -24.58
C ALA A 569 -13.25 10.28 -24.98
N ILE A 570 -13.75 9.50 -24.02
CA ILE A 570 -14.99 8.71 -24.14
C ILE A 570 -16.08 9.33 -23.27
N ALA A 571 -17.10 9.92 -23.91
CA ALA A 571 -18.41 10.15 -23.30
C ALA A 571 -19.39 9.10 -23.83
N THR A 572 -20.02 8.32 -22.93
CA THR A 572 -20.92 7.23 -23.32
C THR A 572 -22.40 7.64 -23.33
N THR A 573 -23.09 7.31 -24.42
CA THR A 573 -24.55 7.12 -24.42
C THR A 573 -24.91 5.79 -25.13
N PHE A 574 -26.16 5.35 -25.03
CA PHE A 574 -26.55 3.93 -25.07
C PHE A 574 -26.90 3.36 -26.46
N SER A 575 -26.96 2.01 -26.52
CA SER A 575 -27.45 1.13 -27.62
C SER A 575 -26.52 0.94 -28.85
N GLY A 576 -26.53 -0.21 -29.55
CA GLY A 576 -27.13 -1.51 -29.23
C GLY A 576 -27.22 -2.51 -30.41
N ILE A 577 -27.16 -3.82 -30.09
CA ILE A 577 -27.64 -4.98 -30.90
C ILE A 577 -26.83 -5.41 -32.16
N SER A 578 -25.90 -6.35 -31.92
CA SER A 578 -25.81 -7.72 -32.52
C SER A 578 -25.42 -8.02 -33.99
N ILE A 579 -24.88 -9.26 -34.18
CA ILE A 579 -24.60 -10.04 -35.42
C ILE A 579 -23.33 -9.58 -36.19
N VAL A 580 -22.16 -10.24 -36.21
CA VAL A 580 -21.72 -11.65 -36.41
C VAL A 580 -21.58 -12.07 -37.90
N LEU A 581 -20.34 -12.24 -38.41
CA LEU A 581 -19.81 -13.41 -39.17
C LEU A 581 -18.38 -13.22 -39.79
N ILE A 582 -17.42 -14.08 -39.37
CA ILE A 582 -16.41 -14.89 -40.13
C ILE A 582 -15.96 -14.38 -41.55
N SER A 583 -14.68 -14.16 -41.89
CA SER A 583 -13.54 -15.12 -42.03
C SER A 583 -12.16 -14.42 -42.00
N GLU A 584 -11.09 -14.89 -41.35
CA GLU A 584 -10.24 -16.10 -41.54
C GLU A 584 -9.26 -16.05 -42.77
N ARG A 585 -7.96 -16.35 -42.50
CA ARG A 585 -6.82 -16.65 -43.42
C ARG A 585 -6.05 -15.47 -44.04
N LYS A 586 -4.71 -15.56 -44.25
CA LYS A 586 -3.69 -16.52 -43.74
C LYS A 586 -2.26 -15.91 -43.82
N THR A 587 -1.43 -16.30 -42.85
CA THR A 587 0.04 -16.50 -42.90
C THR A 587 0.82 -16.02 -44.15
N LYS A 588 1.88 -15.25 -43.89
CA LYS A 588 3.24 -15.76 -44.19
C LYS A 588 4.22 -15.37 -43.10
#